data_AF-A0A9J8CX72-F1
#
_entry.id   AF-A0A9J8CX72-F1
#
_cell.length_a   1.000
_cell.length_b   1.000
_cell.length_c   1.000
_cell.angle_alpha   90.00
_cell.angle_beta   90.00
_cell.angle_gamma   90.00
#
_symmetry.space_group_name_H-M   'P 1'
#
loop_
_entity.id
_entity.type
_entity.pdbx_description
1 polymer ?
#
loop_
_entity_poly.entity_id
_entity_poly.type
_entity_poly.pdbx_seq_one_letter_code
_entity_poly.pdbx_strand_id
1 'polypeptide(L)'
;MEITTWAQEYFQKTLSVNTIHRAIRRCRLKLYRSKKKPYLNMIQKRRRFLWAKAHLKWNVAKWKTDLWSDESKFEVLFGKLGRHVIRTKEDKDNPSCYQRSVQKPASLMVWGCMCVCGMGSLHIWKGTINAERYIQVLEQHMLPSRRRLFQGRPCIFQHDNARPHTASFTTSWLRRRRIRVLKWPACSPDLSPIENIWRIIKRKMRQRRPKTVEQLEACIRQEWDNISIPKLEQLVSSVPRRLQTVMKRRGDATQW
;
A
#
# COMPACT_ATOMS: atom_id res chain seq x y z
N MET A 1 -14.16 -18.17 -6.13
CA MET A 1 -14.83 -18.90 -7.22
C MET A 1 -13.77 -19.68 -7.95
N GLU A 2 -13.89 -21.01 -7.94
CA GLU A 2 -13.00 -21.90 -8.68
C GLU A 2 -13.31 -21.75 -10.19
N ILE A 3 -12.30 -21.87 -11.06
CA ILE A 3 -12.49 -21.61 -12.50
C ILE A 3 -13.49 -22.57 -13.15
N THR A 4 -13.59 -23.78 -12.58
CA THR A 4 -14.58 -24.80 -12.89
C THR A 4 -15.98 -24.32 -12.60
N THR A 5 -16.24 -23.83 -11.39
CA THR A 5 -17.55 -23.30 -11.00
C THR A 5 -17.98 -22.16 -11.91
N TRP A 6 -17.08 -21.21 -12.16
CA TRP A 6 -17.37 -20.09 -13.07
C TRP A 6 -17.71 -20.57 -14.49
N ALA A 7 -16.92 -21.50 -15.04
CA ALA A 7 -17.14 -22.00 -16.40
C ALA A 7 -18.45 -22.77 -16.52
N GLN A 8 -18.78 -23.59 -15.52
CA GLN A 8 -20.03 -24.35 -15.52
C GLN A 8 -21.25 -23.44 -15.40
N GLU A 9 -21.21 -22.42 -14.53
CA GLU A 9 -22.26 -21.41 -14.40
C GLU A 9 -22.41 -20.58 -15.69
N TYR A 10 -21.30 -20.09 -16.25
CA TYR A 10 -21.30 -19.22 -17.43
C TYR A 10 -21.78 -19.95 -18.68
N PHE A 11 -21.32 -21.18 -18.91
CA PHE A 11 -21.72 -21.98 -20.07
C PHE A 11 -22.96 -22.84 -19.83
N GLN A 12 -23.50 -22.84 -18.60
CA GLN A 12 -24.63 -23.67 -18.16
C GLN A 12 -24.47 -25.16 -18.52
N LYS A 13 -23.24 -25.68 -18.38
CA LYS A 13 -22.87 -27.05 -18.77
C LYS A 13 -21.92 -27.66 -17.76
N THR A 14 -22.07 -28.96 -17.51
CA THR A 14 -21.12 -29.74 -16.71
C THR A 14 -19.84 -29.96 -17.51
N LEU A 15 -18.82 -29.15 -17.25
CA LEU A 15 -17.51 -29.22 -17.88
C LEU A 15 -16.48 -29.83 -16.93
N SER A 16 -15.68 -30.79 -17.40
CA SER A 16 -14.55 -31.31 -16.63
C SER A 16 -13.38 -30.31 -16.59
N VAL A 17 -12.61 -30.33 -15.50
CA VAL A 17 -11.39 -29.50 -15.33
C VAL A 17 -10.46 -29.61 -16.55
N ASN A 18 -10.28 -30.83 -17.06
CA ASN A 18 -9.42 -31.11 -18.22
C ASN A 18 -9.94 -30.47 -19.51
N THR A 19 -11.26 -30.39 -19.69
CA THR A 19 -11.87 -29.72 -20.85
C THR A 19 -11.64 -28.22 -20.79
N ILE A 20 -11.83 -27.62 -19.61
CA ILE A 20 -11.58 -26.19 -19.38
C ILE A 20 -10.10 -25.85 -19.58
N HIS A 21 -9.17 -26.64 -19.03
CA HIS A 21 -7.73 -26.45 -19.22
C HIS A 21 -7.31 -26.60 -20.69
N ARG A 22 -7.87 -27.56 -21.43
CA ARG A 22 -7.63 -27.69 -22.88
C ARG A 22 -8.12 -26.47 -23.64
N ALA A 23 -9.31 -25.97 -23.35
CA ALA A 23 -9.86 -24.77 -23.98
C ALA A 23 -8.99 -23.53 -23.69
N ILE A 24 -8.54 -23.34 -22.45
CA ILE A 24 -7.64 -22.25 -22.06
C ILE A 24 -6.34 -22.29 -22.88
N ARG A 25 -5.72 -23.48 -23.00
CA ARG A 25 -4.51 -23.65 -23.82
C ARG A 25 -4.77 -23.38 -25.30
N ARG A 26 -5.88 -23.89 -25.84
CA ARG A 26 -6.28 -23.68 -27.25
C ARG A 26 -6.46 -22.20 -27.56
N CYS A 27 -7.05 -21.45 -26.64
CA CYS A 27 -7.24 -19.99 -26.74
C CYS A 27 -5.97 -19.19 -26.38
N ARG A 28 -4.83 -19.84 -26.13
CA ARG A 28 -3.56 -19.22 -25.71
C ARG A 28 -3.69 -18.36 -24.43
N LEU A 29 -4.66 -18.69 -23.58
CA LEU A 29 -4.87 -18.04 -22.29
C LEU A 29 -4.03 -18.69 -21.20
N LYS A 30 -3.77 -17.96 -20.11
CA LYS A 30 -3.04 -18.44 -18.92
C LYS A 30 -3.80 -18.11 -17.65
N LEU A 31 -3.64 -18.96 -16.64
CA LEU A 31 -4.18 -18.73 -15.31
C LEU A 31 -3.25 -17.84 -14.50
N TYR A 32 -3.81 -16.76 -13.95
CA TYR A 32 -3.10 -15.82 -13.10
C TYR A 32 -3.75 -15.76 -11.72
N ARG A 33 -2.94 -15.53 -10.68
CA ARG A 33 -3.47 -15.24 -9.35
C ARG A 33 -4.18 -13.88 -9.37
N SER A 34 -5.37 -13.82 -8.77
CA SER A 34 -6.13 -12.57 -8.64
C SER A 34 -5.36 -11.55 -7.77
N LYS A 35 -5.49 -10.27 -8.14
CA LYS A 35 -4.88 -9.18 -7.36
C LYS A 35 -5.79 -8.86 -6.16
N LYS A 36 -5.19 -8.74 -4.97
CA LYS A 36 -5.89 -8.25 -3.77
C LYS A 36 -6.06 -6.73 -3.88
N LYS A 37 -7.28 -6.25 -3.71
CA LYS A 37 -7.66 -4.82 -3.70
C LYS A 37 -8.69 -4.58 -2.59
N PRO A 38 -8.74 -3.38 -2.00
CA PRO A 38 -9.73 -3.09 -0.96
C PRO A 38 -11.14 -3.20 -1.54
N TYR A 39 -12.06 -3.75 -0.74
CA TYR A 39 -13.48 -3.68 -1.06
C TYR A 39 -13.96 -2.23 -0.91
N LEU A 40 -14.78 -1.78 -1.88
CA LEU A 40 -15.36 -0.44 -1.88
C LEU A 40 -16.87 -0.55 -2.00
N ASN A 41 -17.60 0.00 -1.04
CA ASN A 41 -19.05 0.14 -1.14
C ASN A 41 -19.44 1.32 -2.06
N MET A 42 -20.72 1.42 -2.42
CA MET A 42 -21.20 2.46 -3.35
C MET A 42 -20.95 3.89 -2.84
N ILE A 43 -21.08 4.12 -1.53
CA ILE A 43 -20.84 5.43 -0.92
C ILE A 43 -19.36 5.82 -1.05
N GLN A 44 -18.45 4.89 -0.78
CA GLN A 44 -17.01 5.10 -0.92
C GLN A 44 -16.63 5.35 -2.37
N LYS A 45 -17.17 4.59 -3.33
CA LYS A 45 -16.95 4.83 -4.76
C LYS A 45 -17.42 6.23 -5.17
N ARG A 46 -18.63 6.64 -4.76
CA ARG A 46 -19.15 7.99 -5.04
C ARG A 46 -18.26 9.09 -4.44
N ARG A 47 -17.83 8.94 -3.18
CA ARG A 47 -16.91 9.90 -2.52
C ARG A 47 -15.56 9.98 -3.24
N ARG A 48 -14.98 8.84 -3.62
CA ARG A 48 -13.74 8.76 -4.41
C ARG A 48 -13.89 9.47 -5.76
N PHE A 49 -14.99 9.24 -6.46
CA PHE A 49 -15.29 9.88 -7.74
C PHE A 49 -15.42 11.41 -7.60
N LEU A 50 -16.22 11.88 -6.65
CA LEU A 50 -16.39 13.32 -6.42
C LEU A 50 -15.08 14.00 -6.00
N TRP A 51 -14.30 13.33 -5.14
CA TRP A 51 -12.99 13.81 -4.75
C TRP A 51 -12.04 13.91 -5.95
N ALA A 52 -11.94 12.86 -6.77
CA ALA A 52 -11.13 12.90 -7.98
C ALA A 52 -11.59 14.01 -8.94
N LYS A 53 -12.91 14.17 -9.12
CA LYS A 53 -13.50 15.22 -9.96
C LYS A 53 -13.09 16.63 -9.49
N ALA A 54 -13.13 16.88 -8.18
CA ALA A 54 -12.75 18.17 -7.61
C ALA A 54 -11.26 18.52 -7.82
N HIS A 55 -10.39 17.51 -7.92
CA HIS A 55 -8.94 17.69 -8.02
C HIS A 55 -8.36 17.45 -9.43
N LEU A 56 -9.21 17.16 -10.43
CA LEU A 56 -8.78 16.95 -11.82
C LEU A 56 -8.15 18.18 -12.47
N LYS A 57 -8.57 19.37 -12.05
CA LYS A 57 -8.03 20.65 -12.55
C LYS A 57 -6.65 20.97 -11.97
N TRP A 58 -6.20 20.25 -10.95
CA TRP A 58 -4.90 20.48 -10.33
C TRP A 58 -3.79 19.93 -11.24
N ASN A 59 -2.86 20.81 -11.60
CA ASN A 59 -1.67 20.43 -12.36
C ASN A 59 -0.64 19.69 -11.48
N VAL A 60 0.37 19.11 -12.11
CA VAL A 60 1.45 18.39 -11.42
C VAL A 60 2.19 19.29 -10.41
N ALA A 61 2.38 20.57 -10.72
CA ALA A 61 3.05 21.52 -9.81
C ALA A 61 2.31 21.63 -8.46
N LYS A 62 0.97 21.59 -8.46
CA LYS A 62 0.19 21.56 -7.23
C LYS A 62 0.41 20.28 -6.42
N TRP A 63 0.55 19.12 -7.05
CA TRP A 63 0.82 17.85 -6.34
C TRP A 63 2.25 17.78 -5.79
N LYS A 64 3.18 18.50 -6.42
CA LYS A 64 4.56 18.65 -5.95
C LYS A 64 4.67 19.42 -4.62
N THR A 65 3.65 20.16 -4.21
CA THR A 65 3.62 20.87 -2.91
C THR A 65 3.13 20.02 -1.73
N ASP A 66 2.76 18.76 -1.98
CA ASP A 66 2.12 17.93 -0.98
C ASP A 66 3.16 17.06 -0.25
N LEU A 67 3.04 16.99 1.08
CA LEU A 67 3.80 16.07 1.93
C LEU A 67 2.94 14.84 2.17
N TRP A 68 3.28 13.75 1.50
CA TRP A 68 2.57 12.48 1.57
C TRP A 68 3.08 11.70 2.77
N SER A 69 2.19 11.20 3.62
CA SER A 69 2.55 10.33 4.74
C SER A 69 1.60 9.16 4.85
N ASP A 70 2.08 8.07 5.43
CA ASP A 70 1.33 6.84 5.59
C ASP A 70 2.05 5.89 6.56
N GLU A 71 1.30 4.90 7.05
CA GLU A 71 1.79 3.81 7.87
C GLU A 71 1.79 2.49 7.10
N SER A 72 2.82 1.67 7.29
CA SER A 72 2.88 0.34 6.71
C SER A 72 3.42 -0.68 7.70
N LYS A 73 2.75 -1.84 7.75
CA LYS A 73 3.22 -3.03 8.44
C LYS A 73 4.21 -3.82 7.59
N PHE A 74 5.35 -4.18 8.18
CA PHE A 74 6.32 -5.12 7.63
C PHE A 74 6.44 -6.34 8.54
N GLU A 75 6.48 -7.53 7.95
CA GLU A 75 6.53 -8.79 8.70
C GLU A 75 7.82 -9.53 8.36
N VAL A 76 8.42 -10.15 9.37
CA VAL A 76 9.53 -11.08 9.18
C VAL A 76 9.01 -12.29 8.41
N LEU A 77 9.68 -12.60 7.30
CA LEU A 77 9.24 -13.66 6.39
C LEU A 77 9.90 -14.98 6.75
N PHE A 78 9.10 -15.94 7.19
CA PHE A 78 9.54 -17.31 7.44
C PHE A 78 9.16 -18.23 6.27
N GLY A 79 10.10 -19.05 5.83
CA GLY A 79 9.89 -20.06 4.78
C GLY A 79 9.83 -19.52 3.34
N LYS A 80 9.70 -20.43 2.37
CA LYS A 80 9.50 -20.12 0.95
C LYS A 80 7.99 -20.06 0.70
N LEU A 81 7.43 -18.86 0.47
CA LEU A 81 6.03 -18.69 0.07
C LEU A 81 5.75 -19.47 -1.23
N GLY A 82 4.88 -20.48 -1.18
CA GLY A 82 4.48 -21.26 -2.36
C GLY A 82 5.53 -22.27 -2.85
N ARG A 83 6.32 -22.85 -1.94
CA ARG A 83 7.19 -23.99 -2.24
C ARG A 83 6.34 -25.16 -2.74
N HIS A 84 6.69 -25.68 -3.92
CA HIS A 84 6.19 -26.98 -4.36
C HIS A 84 7.17 -28.04 -3.84
N VAL A 85 6.65 -29.18 -3.38
CA VAL A 85 7.43 -30.34 -2.95
C VAL A 85 7.09 -31.50 -3.87
N ILE A 86 8.10 -32.26 -4.25
CA ILE A 86 7.92 -33.54 -4.96
C ILE A 86 7.82 -34.60 -3.87
N ARG A 87 6.71 -35.35 -3.82
CA ARG A 87 6.45 -36.36 -2.79
C ARG A 87 5.44 -37.40 -3.27
N THR A 88 5.48 -38.59 -2.69
CA THR A 88 4.40 -39.59 -2.81
C THR A 88 3.21 -39.23 -1.92
N LYS A 89 2.12 -40.00 -1.95
CA LYS A 89 0.93 -39.74 -1.12
C LYS A 89 1.24 -40.03 0.36
N GLU A 90 2.08 -41.03 0.60
CA GLU A 90 2.51 -41.57 1.88
C GLU A 90 3.47 -40.59 2.58
N ASP A 91 4.31 -39.90 1.82
CA ASP A 91 5.26 -38.89 2.32
C ASP A 91 4.61 -37.59 2.82
N LYS A 92 3.27 -37.49 2.82
CA LYS A 92 2.55 -36.24 3.16
C LYS A 92 2.93 -35.70 4.55
N ASP A 93 3.25 -36.60 5.49
CA ASP A 93 3.55 -36.28 6.88
C ASP A 93 5.07 -36.21 7.15
N ASN A 94 5.90 -36.31 6.12
CA ASN A 94 7.34 -36.14 6.24
C ASN A 94 7.67 -34.66 6.54
N PRO A 95 8.46 -34.34 7.58
CA PRO A 95 8.84 -32.97 7.92
C PRO A 95 9.46 -32.15 6.78
N SER A 96 10.10 -32.80 5.81
CA SER A 96 10.68 -32.15 4.62
C SER A 96 9.62 -31.63 3.63
N CYS A 97 8.41 -32.19 3.68
CA CYS A 97 7.25 -31.82 2.88
C CYS A 97 6.44 -30.65 3.48
N TYR A 98 6.68 -30.30 4.75
CA TYR A 98 6.00 -29.20 5.40
C TYR A 98 6.53 -27.84 4.97
N GLN A 99 5.60 -26.91 4.72
CA GLN A 99 5.91 -25.49 4.73
C GLN A 99 5.78 -24.99 6.17
N ARG A 100 6.91 -24.72 6.83
CA ARG A 100 6.89 -24.13 8.17
C ARG A 100 6.35 -22.70 8.10
N SER A 101 5.36 -22.40 8.95
CA SER A 101 4.78 -21.08 9.14
C SER A 101 4.73 -20.75 10.63
N VAL A 102 4.93 -19.48 10.97
CA VAL A 102 4.68 -18.97 12.32
C VAL A 102 3.27 -18.40 12.39
N GLN A 103 2.56 -18.66 13.49
CA GLN A 103 1.17 -18.21 13.67
C GLN A 103 1.06 -16.68 13.77
N LYS A 104 2.04 -16.03 14.41
CA LYS A 104 2.17 -14.57 14.49
C LYS A 104 3.60 -14.16 14.13
N PRO A 105 3.90 -13.87 12.85
CA PRO A 105 5.22 -13.39 12.49
C PRO A 105 5.51 -12.07 13.21
N ALA A 106 6.74 -11.94 13.71
CA ALA A 106 7.20 -10.67 14.25
C ALA A 106 7.06 -9.58 13.18
N SER A 107 6.60 -8.40 13.58
CA SER A 107 6.27 -7.33 12.65
C SER A 107 6.63 -5.96 13.19
N LEU A 108 6.99 -5.07 12.28
CA LEU A 108 7.24 -3.66 12.54
C LEU A 108 6.11 -2.82 11.94
N MET A 109 5.62 -1.86 12.72
CA MET A 109 4.80 -0.77 12.19
C MET A 109 5.72 0.41 11.90
N VAL A 110 5.59 0.96 10.70
CA VAL A 110 6.48 1.99 10.20
C VAL A 110 5.65 3.16 9.69
N TRP A 111 5.98 4.38 10.09
CA TRP A 111 5.49 5.61 9.49
C TRP A 111 6.59 6.25 8.68
N GLY A 112 6.22 6.81 7.55
CA GLY A 112 7.13 7.62 6.76
C GLY A 112 6.39 8.75 6.07
N CYS A 113 7.16 9.72 5.60
CA CYS A 113 6.65 10.75 4.71
C CYS A 113 7.61 11.03 3.55
N MET A 114 7.08 11.55 2.45
CA MET A 114 7.86 11.93 1.26
C MET A 114 7.21 13.11 0.54
N CYS A 115 8.03 13.87 -0.18
CA CYS A 115 7.55 14.82 -1.19
C CYS A 115 8.38 14.66 -2.48
N VAL A 116 8.14 15.50 -3.48
CA VAL A 116 8.90 15.43 -4.74
C VAL A 116 10.40 15.66 -4.54
N CYS A 117 10.79 16.51 -3.58
CA CYS A 117 12.18 16.89 -3.35
C CYS A 117 12.99 15.84 -2.60
N GLY A 118 12.34 14.84 -1.98
CA GLY A 118 13.05 13.85 -1.18
C GLY A 118 12.20 13.11 -0.17
N MET A 119 12.87 12.17 0.49
CA MET A 119 12.32 11.38 1.60
C MET A 119 12.34 12.18 2.90
N GLY A 120 11.24 12.06 3.65
CA GLY A 120 11.14 12.51 5.04
C GLY A 120 11.68 11.47 6.01
N SER A 121 11.44 11.73 7.29
CA SER A 121 11.80 10.80 8.37
C SER A 121 11.04 9.48 8.26
N LEU A 122 11.73 8.40 8.61
CA LEU A 122 11.17 7.06 8.79
C LEU A 122 11.16 6.73 10.29
N HIS A 123 9.98 6.55 10.85
CA HIS A 123 9.79 6.22 12.25
C HIS A 123 9.22 4.81 12.41
N ILE A 124 9.77 4.04 13.32
CA ILE A 124 9.38 2.67 13.63
C ILE A 124 8.96 2.64 15.09
N TRP A 125 7.78 2.11 15.38
CA TRP A 125 7.33 1.92 16.76
C TRP A 125 6.80 0.51 16.99
N LYS A 126 6.75 0.16 18.28
CA LYS A 126 6.20 -1.09 18.77
C LYS A 126 4.80 -0.84 19.35
N GLY A 127 3.83 -1.65 18.92
CA GLY A 127 2.46 -1.62 19.43
C GLY A 127 1.47 -0.75 18.64
N THR A 128 0.28 -0.57 19.20
CA THR A 128 -0.83 0.17 18.58
C THR A 128 -0.60 1.68 18.63
N ILE A 129 -1.06 2.38 17.59
CA ILE A 129 -1.03 3.84 17.53
C ILE A 129 -2.39 4.43 17.96
N ASN A 130 -2.36 5.29 18.96
CA ASN A 130 -3.50 6.11 19.38
C ASN A 130 -3.27 7.57 18.93
N ALA A 131 -4.25 8.45 19.17
CA ALA A 131 -4.17 9.85 18.74
C ALA A 131 -2.96 10.60 19.34
N GLU A 132 -2.65 10.35 20.60
CA GLU A 132 -1.53 11.00 21.30
C GLU A 132 -0.17 10.59 20.73
N ARG A 133 0.07 9.27 20.58
CA ARG A 133 1.28 8.77 19.92
C ARG A 133 1.40 9.27 18.49
N TYR A 134 0.27 9.37 17.77
CA TYR A 134 0.28 9.93 16.43
C TYR A 134 0.75 11.39 16.43
N ILE A 135 0.28 12.23 17.35
CA ILE A 135 0.76 13.61 17.50
C ILE A 135 2.26 13.64 17.82
N GLN A 136 2.76 12.76 18.69
CA GLN A 136 4.21 12.68 18.97
C GLN A 136 5.01 12.36 17.70
N VAL A 137 4.53 11.45 16.85
CA VAL A 137 5.14 11.17 15.54
C VAL A 137 5.11 12.42 14.65
N LEU A 138 4.00 13.15 14.63
CA LEU A 138 3.91 14.39 13.86
C LEU A 138 4.90 15.45 14.36
N GLU A 139 5.08 15.58 15.67
CA GLU A 139 5.98 16.55 16.29
C GLU A 139 7.45 16.21 16.06
N GLN A 140 7.83 14.95 16.28
CA GLN A 140 9.22 14.50 16.23
C GLN A 140 9.70 14.19 14.81
N HIS A 141 8.79 13.84 13.89
CA HIS A 141 9.18 13.34 12.57
C HIS A 141 8.56 14.13 11.41
N MET A 142 7.26 14.42 11.45
CA MET A 142 6.61 15.15 10.36
C MET A 142 7.02 16.63 10.31
N LEU A 143 6.98 17.34 11.44
CA LEU A 143 7.34 18.76 11.48
C LEU A 143 8.81 19.02 11.08
N PRO A 144 9.81 18.26 11.56
CA PRO A 144 11.18 18.41 11.10
C PRO A 144 11.35 18.07 9.62
N SER A 145 10.70 17.01 9.12
CA SER A 145 10.72 16.66 7.70
C SER A 145 10.14 17.76 6.84
N ARG A 146 9.01 18.34 7.26
CA ARG A 146 8.36 19.47 6.60
C ARG A 146 9.29 20.68 6.53
N ARG A 147 9.94 21.03 7.64
CA ARG A 147 10.90 22.15 7.70
C ARG A 147 12.07 21.92 6.74
N ARG A 148 12.69 20.73 6.77
CA ARG A 148 13.83 20.38 5.92
C ARG A 148 13.48 20.36 4.44
N LEU A 149 12.38 19.71 4.06
CA LEU A 149 12.02 19.46 2.66
C LEU A 149 11.39 20.67 1.97
N PHE A 150 10.67 21.52 2.71
CA PHE A 150 9.97 22.68 2.14
C PHE A 150 10.64 24.01 2.47
N GLN A 151 11.58 24.06 3.42
CA GLN A 151 12.35 25.27 3.76
C GLN A 151 11.45 26.50 4.01
N GLY A 152 10.36 26.29 4.75
CA GLY A 152 9.38 27.35 5.05
C GLY A 152 8.31 27.59 3.98
N ARG A 153 8.46 27.03 2.77
CA ARG A 153 7.41 27.12 1.73
C ARG A 153 6.12 26.46 2.20
N PRO A 154 4.95 26.99 1.78
CA PRO A 154 3.67 26.35 2.08
C PRO A 154 3.61 24.93 1.51
N CYS A 155 3.12 23.99 2.30
CA CYS A 155 2.86 22.62 1.87
C CYS A 155 1.48 22.17 2.35
N ILE A 156 0.93 21.15 1.70
CA ILE A 156 -0.28 20.47 2.16
C ILE A 156 0.12 19.11 2.71
N PHE A 157 -0.26 18.82 3.94
CA PHE A 157 -0.03 17.53 4.57
C PHE A 157 -1.12 16.56 4.15
N GLN A 158 -0.73 15.39 3.65
CA GLN A 158 -1.63 14.29 3.35
C GLN A 158 -1.41 13.15 4.36
N HIS A 159 -2.53 12.70 4.95
CA HIS A 159 -2.67 11.45 5.69
C HIS A 159 -4.04 10.85 5.38
N ASP A 160 -4.27 9.60 5.77
CA ASP A 160 -5.57 8.95 5.58
C ASP A 160 -6.57 9.30 6.70
N ASN A 161 -7.77 8.72 6.65
CA ASN A 161 -8.82 8.95 7.64
C ASN A 161 -8.86 7.87 8.74
N ALA A 162 -7.71 7.31 9.14
CA ALA A 162 -7.67 6.39 10.26
C ALA A 162 -8.17 7.07 11.55
N ARG A 163 -8.71 6.28 12.49
CA ARG A 163 -9.32 6.80 13.73
C ARG A 163 -8.41 7.76 14.50
N PRO A 164 -7.10 7.50 14.68
CA PRO A 164 -6.21 8.44 15.34
C PRO A 164 -6.05 9.77 14.59
N HIS A 165 -6.18 9.77 13.26
CA HIS A 165 -5.97 10.94 12.40
C HIS A 165 -7.16 11.90 12.46
N THR A 166 -8.37 11.34 12.53
CA THR A 166 -9.63 12.10 12.59
C THR A 166 -10.12 12.37 14.01
N ALA A 167 -9.39 11.91 15.03
CA ALA A 167 -9.73 12.18 16.43
C ALA A 167 -9.72 13.69 16.70
N SER A 168 -10.67 14.18 17.50
CA SER A 168 -10.80 15.61 17.85
C SER A 168 -9.48 16.20 18.37
N PHE A 169 -8.75 15.41 19.15
CA PHE A 169 -7.44 15.78 19.70
C PHE A 169 -6.41 16.08 18.59
N THR A 170 -6.29 15.18 17.61
CA THR A 170 -5.40 15.31 16.45
C THR A 170 -5.81 16.46 15.54
N THR A 171 -7.09 16.56 15.19
CA THR A 171 -7.59 17.63 14.31
C THR A 171 -7.43 19.01 14.96
N SER A 172 -7.62 19.11 16.28
CA SER A 172 -7.39 20.33 17.04
C SER A 172 -5.90 20.72 17.08
N TRP A 173 -5.01 19.74 17.25
CA TRP A 173 -3.57 19.97 17.19
C TRP A 173 -3.12 20.46 15.80
N LEU A 174 -3.58 19.83 14.72
CA LEU A 174 -3.30 20.24 13.33
C LEU A 174 -3.76 21.67 13.05
N ARG A 175 -4.96 22.03 13.53
CA ARG A 175 -5.52 23.38 13.40
C ARG A 175 -4.70 24.42 14.17
N ARG A 176 -4.35 24.15 15.44
CA ARG A 176 -3.53 25.06 16.28
C ARG A 176 -2.15 25.32 15.66
N ARG A 177 -1.56 24.30 15.04
CA ARG A 177 -0.26 24.41 14.33
C ARG A 177 -0.38 24.99 12.91
N ARG A 178 -1.59 25.40 12.48
CA ARG A 178 -1.90 25.95 11.14
C ARG A 178 -1.46 25.02 10.00
N ILE A 179 -1.59 23.71 10.20
CA ILE A 179 -1.20 22.71 9.21
C ILE A 179 -2.37 22.49 8.25
N ARG A 180 -2.14 22.77 6.96
CA ARG A 180 -3.12 22.52 5.91
C ARG A 180 -3.16 21.04 5.59
N VAL A 181 -4.30 20.40 5.81
CA VAL A 181 -4.50 18.97 5.55
C VAL A 181 -5.25 18.78 4.24
N LEU A 182 -4.78 17.86 3.39
CA LEU A 182 -5.50 17.43 2.20
C LEU A 182 -6.67 16.54 2.63
N LYS A 183 -7.91 16.97 2.38
CA LYS A 183 -9.07 16.09 2.57
C LYS A 183 -8.85 14.82 1.74
N TRP A 184 -9.01 13.64 2.32
CA TRP A 184 -8.71 12.38 1.65
C TRP A 184 -9.94 11.47 1.55
N PRO A 185 -10.19 10.80 0.41
CA PRO A 185 -11.29 9.83 0.30
C PRO A 185 -10.91 8.53 1.01
N ALA A 186 -11.82 7.99 1.82
CA ALA A 186 -11.61 6.72 2.54
C ALA A 186 -11.24 5.55 1.59
N CYS A 187 -10.45 4.60 2.10
CA CYS A 187 -10.03 3.39 1.38
C CYS A 187 -9.38 3.70 0.02
N SER A 188 -8.49 4.70 -0.04
CA SER A 188 -7.85 5.13 -1.30
C SER A 188 -6.32 5.05 -1.33
N PRO A 189 -5.72 3.88 -0.98
CA PRO A 189 -4.28 3.72 -1.03
C PRO A 189 -3.73 3.85 -2.46
N ASP A 190 -4.52 3.47 -3.47
CA ASP A 190 -4.14 3.56 -4.88
C ASP A 190 -3.93 5.00 -5.37
N LEU A 191 -4.48 6.00 -4.67
CA LEU A 191 -4.25 7.42 -4.95
C LEU A 191 -2.96 7.96 -4.31
N SER A 192 -2.44 7.32 -3.27
CA SER A 192 -1.26 7.81 -2.56
C SER A 192 0.04 7.31 -3.21
N PRO A 193 1.00 8.19 -3.54
CA PRO A 193 2.30 7.79 -4.09
C PRO A 193 3.16 6.98 -3.12
N ILE A 194 3.05 7.21 -1.80
CA ILE A 194 3.88 6.55 -0.79
C ILE A 194 3.61 5.03 -0.70
N GLU A 195 2.40 4.60 -1.07
CA GLU A 195 2.05 3.18 -1.17
C GLU A 195 2.91 2.44 -2.21
N ASN A 196 3.38 3.15 -3.25
CA ASN A 196 4.33 2.59 -4.20
C ASN A 196 5.72 2.43 -3.59
N ILE A 197 6.13 3.33 -2.67
CA ILE A 197 7.38 3.21 -1.91
C ILE A 197 7.31 1.98 -1.01
N TRP A 198 6.22 1.82 -0.25
CA TRP A 198 6.00 0.61 0.55
C TRP A 198 6.05 -0.66 -0.29
N ARG A 199 5.45 -0.65 -1.49
CA ARG A 199 5.51 -1.79 -2.41
C ARG A 199 6.93 -2.10 -2.88
N ILE A 200 7.75 -1.08 -3.15
CA ILE A 200 9.17 -1.25 -3.53
C ILE A 200 9.94 -1.90 -2.38
N ILE A 201 9.84 -1.34 -1.17
CA ILE A 201 10.55 -1.83 0.02
C ILE A 201 10.08 -3.25 0.37
N LYS A 202 8.77 -3.53 0.38
CA LYS A 202 8.23 -4.89 0.62
C LYS A 202 8.72 -5.90 -0.42
N ARG A 203 8.90 -5.48 -1.68
CA ARG A 203 9.49 -6.36 -2.72
C ARG A 203 10.95 -6.69 -2.40
N LYS A 204 11.73 -5.71 -1.94
CA LYS A 204 13.12 -5.91 -1.51
C LYS A 204 13.22 -6.80 -0.28
N MET A 205 12.32 -6.65 0.70
CA MET A 205 12.27 -7.54 1.87
C MET A 205 11.99 -9.00 1.49
N ARG A 206 11.12 -9.24 0.49
CA ARG A 206 10.89 -10.59 -0.05
C ARG A 206 12.11 -11.20 -0.73
N GLN A 207 12.98 -10.37 -1.30
CA GLN A 207 14.22 -10.80 -1.95
C GLN A 207 15.32 -11.07 -0.92
N ARG A 208 15.56 -10.13 0.00
CA ARG A 208 16.61 -10.22 1.03
C ARG A 208 16.29 -11.22 2.14
N ARG A 209 14.99 -11.39 2.47
CA ARG A 209 14.48 -12.30 3.50
C ARG A 209 15.13 -12.12 4.87
N PRO A 210 14.99 -10.93 5.50
CA PRO A 210 15.45 -10.73 6.87
C PRO A 210 14.77 -11.74 7.80
N LYS A 211 15.55 -12.32 8.73
CA LYS A 211 15.10 -13.39 9.63
C LYS A 211 14.80 -12.90 11.04
N THR A 212 15.29 -11.70 11.40
CA THR A 212 15.03 -11.07 12.70
C THR A 212 14.40 -9.69 12.51
N VAL A 213 13.87 -9.14 13.60
CA VAL A 213 13.26 -7.80 13.60
C VAL A 213 14.33 -6.73 13.35
N GLU A 214 15.52 -6.91 13.89
CA GLU A 214 16.67 -6.01 13.77
C GLU A 214 17.17 -5.97 12.32
N GLN A 215 17.29 -7.15 11.69
CA GLN A 215 17.62 -7.25 10.27
C GLN A 215 16.54 -6.62 9.39
N LEU A 216 15.27 -6.82 9.74
CA LEU A 216 14.14 -6.23 9.01
C LEU A 216 14.18 -4.70 9.11
N GLU A 217 14.38 -4.15 10.29
CA GLU A 217 14.52 -2.71 10.52
C GLU A 217 15.69 -2.13 9.72
N ALA A 218 16.88 -2.72 9.84
CA ALA A 218 18.06 -2.26 9.11
C ALA A 218 17.84 -2.26 7.59
N CYS A 219 17.23 -3.33 7.05
CA CYS A 219 16.91 -3.43 5.63
C CYS A 219 15.86 -2.41 5.20
N ILE A 220 14.84 -2.13 6.03
CA ILE A 220 13.82 -1.11 5.74
C ILE A 220 14.45 0.28 5.67
N ARG A 221 15.29 0.64 6.65
CA ARG A 221 15.99 1.94 6.67
C ARG A 221 16.90 2.09 5.45
N GLN A 222 17.72 1.09 5.15
CA GLN A 222 18.60 1.12 3.98
C GLN A 222 17.82 1.30 2.66
N GLU A 223 16.72 0.56 2.47
CA GLU A 223 15.93 0.68 1.24
C GLU A 223 15.12 1.99 1.18
N TRP A 224 14.76 2.58 2.33
CA TRP A 224 14.14 3.90 2.40
C TRP A 224 15.09 4.99 1.92
N ASP A 225 16.35 4.95 2.38
CA ASP A 225 17.38 5.92 2.01
C ASP A 225 17.83 5.79 0.55
N ASN A 226 17.72 4.59 -0.03
CA ASN A 226 18.05 4.32 -1.43
C ASN A 226 16.98 4.78 -2.44
N ILE A 227 15.85 5.34 -2.00
CA ILE A 227 14.81 5.83 -2.92
C ILE A 227 15.28 7.15 -3.56
N SER A 228 15.50 7.11 -4.87
CA SER A 228 16.00 8.27 -5.61
C SER A 228 14.93 9.35 -5.84
N ILE A 229 15.35 10.62 -5.87
CA ILE A 229 14.48 11.78 -6.18
C ILE A 229 13.75 11.61 -7.53
N PRO A 230 14.38 11.15 -8.63
CA PRO A 230 13.67 10.88 -9.88
C PRO A 230 12.51 9.89 -9.73
N LYS A 231 12.64 8.90 -8.84
CA LYS A 231 11.54 7.96 -8.54
C LYS A 231 10.38 8.69 -7.87
N LEU A 232 10.65 9.56 -6.91
CA LEU A 232 9.64 10.36 -6.21
C LEU A 232 8.91 11.29 -7.17
N GLU A 233 9.64 11.97 -8.04
CA GLU A 233 9.06 12.83 -9.07
C GLU A 233 8.16 12.06 -10.03
N GLN A 234 8.61 10.89 -10.50
CA GLN A 234 7.79 10.02 -11.34
C GLN A 234 6.47 9.63 -10.64
N LEU A 235 6.53 9.30 -9.34
CA LEU A 235 5.38 8.86 -8.56
C LEU A 235 4.40 10.00 -8.28
N VAL A 236 4.87 11.17 -7.86
CA VAL A 236 4.01 12.35 -7.63
C VAL A 236 3.39 12.84 -8.94
N SER A 237 4.17 12.87 -10.03
CA SER A 237 3.67 13.25 -11.36
C SER A 237 2.66 12.26 -11.94
N SER A 238 2.54 11.04 -11.36
CA SER A 238 1.51 10.08 -11.76
C SER A 238 0.13 10.40 -11.20
N VAL A 239 0.01 11.23 -10.15
CA VAL A 239 -1.25 11.47 -9.42
C VAL A 239 -2.41 11.87 -10.35
N PRO A 240 -2.27 12.84 -11.29
CA PRO A 240 -3.35 13.19 -12.21
C PRO A 240 -3.88 11.99 -13.03
N ARG A 241 -3.00 11.10 -13.50
CA ARG A 241 -3.40 9.88 -14.22
C ARG A 241 -4.15 8.90 -13.31
N ARG A 242 -3.82 8.85 -12.00
CA ARG A 242 -4.58 8.05 -11.03
C ARG A 242 -5.99 8.58 -10.86
N LEU A 243 -6.16 9.91 -10.76
CA LEU A 243 -7.48 10.55 -10.69
C LEU A 243 -8.32 10.25 -11.92
N GLN A 244 -7.74 10.40 -13.12
CA GLN A 244 -8.42 10.04 -14.37
C GLN A 244 -8.86 8.57 -14.39
N THR A 245 -8.05 7.67 -13.82
CA THR A 245 -8.42 6.25 -13.72
C THR A 245 -9.59 6.05 -12.76
N VAL A 246 -9.60 6.73 -11.61
CA VAL A 246 -10.74 6.70 -10.67
C VAL A 246 -12.01 7.20 -11.35
N MET A 247 -11.93 8.26 -12.14
CA MET A 247 -13.06 8.79 -12.92
C MET A 247 -13.59 7.77 -13.92
N LYS A 248 -12.70 7.18 -14.73
CA LYS A 248 -13.05 6.14 -15.71
C LYS A 248 -13.71 4.92 -15.06
N ARG A 249 -13.28 4.56 -13.85
CA ARG A 249 -13.82 3.44 -13.06
C ARG A 249 -14.99 3.84 -12.16
N ARG A 250 -15.56 5.05 -12.32
CA ARG A 250 -16.68 5.55 -11.49
C ARG A 250 -16.44 5.42 -9.99
N GLY A 251 -15.21 5.67 -9.54
CA GLY A 251 -14.83 5.61 -8.13
C GLY A 251 -14.26 4.27 -7.65
N ASP A 252 -14.27 3.23 -8.48
CA ASP A 252 -13.77 1.90 -8.08
C ASP A 252 -12.23 1.84 -7.96
N ALA A 253 -11.73 0.71 -7.46
CA ALA A 253 -10.31 0.45 -7.27
C ALA A 253 -9.55 0.52 -8.60
N THR A 254 -8.37 1.14 -8.61
CA THR A 254 -7.54 1.28 -9.81
C THR A 254 -6.37 0.28 -9.84
N GLN A 255 -5.62 0.26 -10.95
CA GLN A 255 -4.43 -0.58 -11.08
C GLN A 255 -3.26 -0.18 -10.17
N TRP A 256 -3.25 1.06 -9.66
CA TRP A 256 -2.12 1.65 -8.94
C TRP A 256 -1.78 0.91 -7.64
#